data_AF-A0A2N9WU02-F1
#
_entry.id   AF-A0A2N9WU02-F1
#
_cell.length_a   1.000
_cell.length_b   1.000
_cell.length_c   1.000
_cell.angle_alpha   90.00
_cell.angle_beta   90.00
_cell.angle_gamma   90.00
#
_symmetry.space_group_name_H-M   'P 1'
#
loop_
_entity.id
_entity.type
_entity.pdbx_description
1 polymer ?
#
loop_
_entity_poly.entity_id
_entity_poly.type
_entity_poly.pdbx_seq_one_letter_code
_entity_poly.pdbx_strand_id
1 'polypeptide(L)'
;MNIKILKYDQDLNQVNDNVDVEVFLDNGKRYAATFFTIENIISILNKYKETKECCNGLYFWASDMIIVESLNDKVINKTIQDLIKNEEFHHAFSLLE
;
A
#
# COMPACT_ATOMS: atom_id res chain seq x y z
N MET A 1 -9.57 -1.01 -19.28
CA MET A 1 -9.44 -0.10 -18.14
C MET A 1 -8.05 0.48 -18.20
N ASN A 2 -7.91 1.74 -18.59
CA ASN A 2 -6.63 2.42 -18.42
C ASN A 2 -6.52 2.81 -16.95
N ILE A 3 -5.33 2.57 -16.40
CA ILE A 3 -5.01 2.90 -15.03
C ILE A 3 -3.84 3.87 -15.09
N LYS A 4 -4.02 5.04 -14.49
CA LYS A 4 -2.88 5.87 -14.12
C LYS A 4 -2.56 5.59 -12.66
N ILE A 5 -1.30 5.27 -12.40
CA ILE A 5 -0.77 5.06 -11.06
C ILE A 5 0.04 6.30 -10.68
N LEU A 6 -0.28 6.90 -9.54
CA LEU A 6 0.57 7.92 -8.92
C LEU A 6 1.19 7.34 -7.66
N LYS A 7 2.49 7.59 -7.51
CA LYS A 7 3.31 7.16 -6.38
C LYS A 7 4.08 8.38 -5.89
N TYR A 8 3.93 8.69 -4.61
CA TYR A 8 4.42 9.94 -4.02
C TYR A 8 5.63 9.71 -3.12
N ASP A 9 6.77 9.29 -3.67
CA ASP A 9 8.10 9.44 -3.04
C ASP A 9 9.21 9.03 -4.04
N GLN A 10 10.22 9.88 -4.23
CA GLN A 10 11.37 9.59 -5.11
C GLN A 10 12.54 8.93 -4.37
N ASP A 11 12.64 9.09 -3.04
CA ASP A 11 13.74 8.56 -2.21
C ASP A 11 13.34 7.28 -1.46
N LEU A 12 12.26 6.64 -1.91
CA LEU A 12 11.69 5.44 -1.32
C LEU A 12 12.65 4.24 -1.30
N ASN A 13 12.85 3.66 -0.12
CA ASN A 13 13.44 2.35 0.04
C ASN A 13 12.44 1.26 -0.40
N GLN A 14 12.68 0.69 -1.57
CA GLN A 14 11.78 -0.30 -2.18
C GLN A 14 11.57 -1.56 -1.34
N VAL A 15 12.43 -1.86 -0.36
CA VAL A 15 12.32 -3.06 0.48
C VAL A 15 11.86 -2.77 1.92
N ASN A 16 11.95 -1.54 2.43
CA ASN A 16 11.68 -1.23 3.84
C ASN A 16 10.82 0.02 4.09
N ASP A 17 10.02 0.45 3.10
CA ASP A 17 9.09 1.56 3.27
C ASP A 17 7.63 1.18 3.04
N ASN A 18 6.77 2.18 3.10
CA ASN A 18 5.43 2.16 2.56
C ASN A 18 5.23 3.34 1.61
N VAL A 19 4.23 3.24 0.74
CA VAL A 19 3.90 4.32 -0.19
C VAL A 19 2.42 4.34 -0.52
N ASP A 20 1.85 5.53 -0.56
CA ASP A 20 0.49 5.75 -1.04
C ASP A 20 0.43 5.61 -2.56
N VAL A 21 -0.57 4.87 -3.01
CA VAL A 21 -0.81 4.61 -4.43
C VAL A 21 -2.21 5.05 -4.79
N GLU A 22 -2.30 6.00 -5.72
CA GLU A 22 -3.58 6.39 -6.32
C GLU A 22 -3.79 5.73 -7.68
N VAL A 23 -5.01 5.24 -7.90
CA VAL A 23 -5.48 4.63 -9.14
C VAL A 23 -6.61 5.47 -9.73
N PHE A 24 -6.39 5.95 -10.96
CA PHE A 24 -7.40 6.67 -11.74
C PHE A 24 -8.03 5.72 -12.75
N LEU A 25 -9.36 5.60 -12.70
CA LEU A 25 -10.13 4.82 -13.66
C LEU A 25 -10.67 5.70 -14.79
N ASP A 26 -10.93 5.09 -15.96
CA ASP A 26 -11.48 5.77 -17.14
C ASP A 26 -12.82 6.49 -16.88
N ASN A 27 -13.57 6.08 -15.85
CA ASN A 27 -14.84 6.70 -15.46
C ASN A 27 -14.66 7.94 -14.56
N GLY A 28 -13.42 8.41 -14.37
CA GLY A 28 -13.08 9.58 -13.57
C GLY A 28 -12.95 9.29 -12.07
N LYS A 29 -13.30 8.09 -11.60
CA LYS A 29 -13.18 7.73 -10.18
C LYS A 29 -11.73 7.54 -9.77
N ARG A 30 -11.43 7.96 -8.55
CA ARG A 30 -10.11 7.87 -7.93
C ARG A 30 -10.15 6.96 -6.72
N TYR A 31 -9.16 6.09 -6.62
CA TYR A 31 -9.03 5.14 -5.53
C TYR A 31 -7.65 5.25 -4.91
N ALA A 32 -7.54 5.01 -3.61
CA ALA A 32 -6.26 5.01 -2.89
C ALA A 32 -6.11 3.78 -1.99
N ALA A 33 -4.86 3.31 -1.88
CA ALA A 33 -4.41 2.31 -0.93
C ALA A 33 -2.96 2.58 -0.57
N THR A 34 -2.53 2.12 0.61
CA THR A 34 -1.13 2.24 1.03
C THR A 34 -0.45 0.88 0.93
N PHE A 35 0.65 0.84 0.17
CA PHE A 35 1.44 -0.37 -0.04
C PHE A 35 2.57 -0.44 0.97
N PHE A 36 2.70 -1.56 1.67
CA PHE A 36 3.74 -1.80 2.67
C PHE A 36 4.63 -2.96 2.25
N THR A 37 5.92 -2.89 2.56
CA THR A 37 6.77 -4.09 2.54
C THR A 37 6.72 -4.81 3.89
N ILE A 38 7.07 -6.11 3.86
CA ILE A 38 7.18 -6.91 5.09
C ILE A 38 8.24 -6.32 6.04
N GLU A 39 9.40 -5.92 5.53
CA GLU A 39 10.45 -5.32 6.37
C GLU A 39 9.97 -3.99 6.98
N ASN A 40 9.16 -3.21 6.26
CA ASN A 40 8.60 -1.97 6.80
C ASN A 40 7.71 -2.27 8.01
N ILE A 41 6.84 -3.27 7.91
CA ILE A 41 5.97 -3.70 9.02
C ILE A 41 6.81 -4.16 10.22
N ILE A 42 7.86 -4.95 9.99
CA ILE A 42 8.77 -5.41 11.05
C ILE A 42 9.46 -4.21 11.72
N SER A 43 9.96 -3.26 10.93
CA SER A 43 10.61 -2.04 11.41
C SER A 43 9.66 -1.19 12.25
N ILE A 44 8.40 -1.02 11.80
CA ILE A 44 7.36 -0.31 12.55
C ILE A 44 7.06 -1.01 13.88
N LEU A 45 6.84 -2.33 13.87
CA LEU A 45 6.53 -3.08 15.09
C LEU A 45 7.68 -3.05 16.11
N ASN A 46 8.94 -3.11 15.64
CA ASN A 46 10.09 -2.99 16.51
C ASN A 46 10.17 -1.60 17.14
N LYS A 47 9.96 -0.54 16.35
CA LYS A 47 9.85 0.83 16.86
C LYS A 47 8.74 0.95 17.90
N TYR A 48 7.57 0.38 17.66
CA TYR A 48 6.46 0.40 18.61
C TYR A 48 6.74 -0.33 19.92
N LYS A 49 7.59 -1.36 19.93
CA LYS A 49 8.06 -1.99 21.18
C LYS A 49 8.95 -1.05 21.98
N GLU A 50 9.80 -0.28 21.31
CA GLU A 50 10.67 0.72 21.96
C GLU A 50 9.87 1.91 22.50
N THR A 51 8.91 2.40 21.72
CA THR A 51 8.09 3.58 22.06
C THR A 51 6.86 3.24 22.88
N LYS A 52 6.55 1.95 23.06
CA LYS A 52 5.34 1.40 23.72
C LYS A 52 4.02 1.72 23.01
N GLU A 53 4.07 2.16 21.76
CA GLU A 53 2.89 2.40 20.91
C GLU A 53 2.17 1.09 20.57
N CYS A 54 0.91 1.19 20.11
CA CYS A 54 0.10 0.07 19.63
C CYS A 54 0.14 -1.18 20.54
N CYS A 55 -0.15 -0.96 21.83
CA CYS A 55 -0.08 -1.99 22.87
C CYS A 55 1.31 -2.66 22.93
N ASN A 56 2.35 -1.83 23.09
CA ASN A 56 3.75 -2.29 23.17
C ASN A 56 4.20 -3.09 21.93
N GLY A 57 3.82 -2.62 20.75
CA GLY A 57 4.12 -3.24 19.46
C GLY A 57 3.41 -4.58 19.22
N LEU A 58 2.26 -4.81 19.85
CA LEU A 58 1.46 -6.01 19.64
C LEU A 58 0.78 -6.01 18.26
N TYR A 59 0.43 -4.83 17.74
CA TYR A 59 -0.25 -4.71 16.46
C TYR A 59 0.24 -3.49 15.68
N PHE A 60 -0.04 -3.52 14.39
CA PHE A 60 0.03 -2.39 13.46
C PHE A 60 -1.20 -2.47 12.56
N TRP A 61 -1.79 -1.33 12.24
CA TRP A 61 -2.93 -1.27 11.32
C TRP A 61 -2.87 0.01 10.49
N ALA A 62 -3.40 -0.07 9.28
CA ALA A 62 -3.69 1.04 8.38
C ALA A 62 -4.94 0.69 7.58
N SER A 63 -5.75 1.68 7.22
CA SER A 63 -6.85 1.50 6.26
C SER A 63 -6.28 1.21 4.87
N ASP A 64 -6.95 0.36 4.10
CA ASP A 64 -6.60 0.07 2.69
C ASP A 64 -5.13 -0.38 2.53
N MET A 65 -4.69 -1.23 3.47
CA MET A 65 -3.34 -1.77 3.50
C MET A 65 -3.17 -2.92 2.50
N ILE A 66 -2.14 -2.84 1.67
CA ILE A 66 -1.71 -3.93 0.79
C ILE A 66 -0.25 -4.25 1.07
N ILE A 67 0.04 -5.51 1.38
CA ILE A 67 1.41 -5.94 1.68
C ILE A 67 2.02 -6.59 0.44
N VAL A 68 3.21 -6.11 0.05
CA VAL A 68 3.92 -6.58 -1.15
C VAL A 68 5.37 -6.91 -0.85
N GLU A 69 6.00 -7.70 -1.73
CA GLU A 69 7.41 -8.09 -1.59
C GLU A 69 8.38 -6.91 -1.75
N SER A 70 8.00 -5.89 -2.54
CA SER A 70 8.75 -4.65 -2.71
C SER A 70 7.87 -3.57 -3.34
N LEU A 71 8.28 -2.32 -3.18
CA LEU A 71 7.61 -1.14 -3.75
C LEU A 71 8.13 -0.78 -5.14
N ASN A 72 8.72 -1.74 -5.84
CA ASN A 72 9.09 -1.51 -7.24
C ASN A 72 7.82 -1.37 -8.10
N ASP A 73 7.89 -0.56 -9.14
CA ASP A 73 6.69 -0.21 -9.92
C ASP A 73 6.09 -1.45 -10.60
N LYS A 74 6.91 -2.43 -10.99
CA LYS A 74 6.43 -3.67 -11.62
C LYS A 74 5.57 -4.50 -10.67
N VAL A 75 5.96 -4.58 -9.39
CA VAL A 75 5.23 -5.30 -8.34
C VAL A 75 3.92 -4.57 -8.05
N ILE A 76 3.96 -3.26 -7.82
CA ILE A 76 2.74 -2.46 -7.59
C ILE A 76 1.75 -2.62 -8.75
N ASN A 77 2.22 -2.44 -9.99
CA ASN A 77 1.39 -2.61 -11.18
C ASN A 77 0.79 -4.03 -11.26
N LYS A 78 1.62 -5.07 -11.07
CA LYS A 78 1.16 -6.45 -11.15
C LYS A 78 0.13 -6.77 -10.05
N THR A 79 0.35 -6.30 -8.83
CA THR A 79 -0.59 -6.46 -7.71
C THR A 79 -1.93 -5.82 -8.03
N ILE A 80 -1.95 -4.58 -8.53
CA ILE A 80 -3.20 -3.90 -8.91
C ILE A 80 -3.93 -4.67 -10.01
N GLN A 81 -3.22 -5.11 -11.05
CA GLN A 81 -3.84 -5.89 -12.13
C GLN A 81 -4.43 -7.21 -11.64
N ASP A 82 -3.77 -7.88 -10.71
CA ASP A 82 -4.27 -9.13 -10.13
C ASP A 82 -5.50 -8.90 -9.25
N LEU A 83 -5.48 -7.86 -8.39
CA LEU A 83 -6.64 -7.45 -7.58
C LEU A 83 -7.86 -7.12 -8.45
N ILE A 84 -7.66 -6.46 -9.60
CA ILE A 84 -8.75 -6.18 -10.55
C ILE A 84 -9.26 -7.48 -11.17
N LYS A 85 -8.35 -8.34 -11.61
CA LYS A 85 -8.70 -9.62 -12.24
C LYS A 85 -9.49 -10.54 -11.30
N ASN A 86 -9.20 -10.48 -10.00
CA ASN A 86 -9.85 -11.29 -8.98
C ASN A 86 -11.05 -10.59 -8.31
N GLU A 87 -11.47 -9.41 -8.81
CA GLU A 87 -12.58 -8.61 -8.26
C GLU A 87 -12.36 -8.12 -6.80
N GLU A 88 -11.10 -8.10 -6.34
CA GLU A 88 -10.70 -7.68 -4.99
C GLU A 88 -10.37 -6.19 -4.88
N PHE A 89 -10.20 -5.51 -6.03
CA PHE A 89 -9.77 -4.12 -6.08
C PHE A 89 -10.62 -3.18 -5.21
N HIS A 90 -11.95 -3.29 -5.27
CA HIS A 90 -12.87 -2.45 -4.50
C HIS A 90 -12.93 -2.79 -3.00
N HIS A 91 -12.35 -3.91 -2.59
CA HIS A 91 -12.19 -4.28 -1.19
C HIS A 91 -10.85 -3.79 -0.61
N ALA A 92 -9.83 -3.69 -1.47
CA ALA A 92 -8.49 -3.32 -1.07
C ALA A 92 -8.22 -1.81 -1.14
N PHE A 93 -9.00 -1.06 -1.94
CA PHE A 93 -8.84 0.38 -2.13
C PHE A 93 -10.06 1.17 -1.66
N SER A 94 -9.81 2.32 -1.04
CA SER A 94 -10.84 3.31 -0.73
C SER A 94 -11.12 4.22 -1.91
N LEU A 95 -12.40 4.53 -2.13
CA LEU A 95 -12.83 5.56 -3.08
C LEU A 95 -12.53 6.95 -2.48
N LEU A 96 -11.83 7.78 -3.24
CA LEU A 96 -11.56 9.17 -2.88
C LEU A 96 -12.68 10.10 -3.38
N GLU A 97 -12.92 10.09 -4.70
CA GLU A 97 -13.91 10.91 -5.43
C GLU A 97 -14.34 10.21 -6.73
#